data_AF-W1F503-F1
#
_entry.id   AF-W1F503-F1
#
_cell.length_a   1.000
_cell.length_b   1.000
_cell.length_c   1.000
_cell.angle_alpha   90.00
_cell.angle_beta   90.00
_cell.angle_gamma   90.00
#
_symmetry.space_group_name_H-M   'P 1'
#
loop_
_entity.id
_entity.type
_entity.pdbx_description
1 polymer ?
#
loop_
_entity_poly.entity_id
_entity_poly.type
_entity_poly.pdbx_seq_one_letter_code
_entity_poly.pdbx_strand_id
1 'polypeptide(L)'
;MTVKEALTYWLESYAKEKRTDYESLKSRINKHIISQIGALPLEKCELRHWLACFDQMAKRSPVSAGFLLQVCKQALKYCRKRRYAISNVLDDMVVGDVGKKQK
;
A
#
# COMPACT_ATOMS: atom_id res chain seq x y z
N MET A 1 -14.71 6.89 -3.25
CA MET A 1 -13.77 6.22 -2.33
C MET A 1 -12.35 6.65 -2.62
N THR A 2 -11.62 7.00 -1.57
CA THR A 2 -10.22 7.43 -1.57
C THR A 2 -9.26 6.27 -1.30
N VAL A 3 -7.97 6.49 -1.55
CA VAL A 3 -6.90 5.55 -1.19
C VAL A 3 -6.91 5.28 0.32
N LYS A 4 -7.09 6.32 1.14
CA LYS A 4 -7.16 6.18 2.61
C LYS A 4 -8.26 5.22 3.03
N GLU A 5 -9.48 5.42 2.53
CA GLU A 5 -10.62 4.56 2.88
C GLU A 5 -10.37 3.09 2.52
N ALA A 6 -9.85 2.81 1.32
CA ALA A 6 -9.53 1.45 0.90
C ALA A 6 -8.46 0.79 1.79
N LEU A 7 -7.38 1.49 2.12
CA LEU A 7 -6.31 0.97 2.97
C LEU A 7 -6.77 0.81 4.43
N THR A 8 -7.55 1.75 4.95
CA THR A 8 -8.13 1.67 6.30
C THR A 8 -9.12 0.51 6.40
N TYR A 9 -9.96 0.28 5.39
CA TYR A 9 -10.86 -0.87 5.36
C TYR A 9 -10.10 -2.18 5.48
N TRP A 10 -9.03 -2.37 4.70
CA TRP A 10 -8.18 -3.54 4.81
C TRP A 10 -7.46 -3.66 6.16
N LEU A 11 -6.96 -2.54 6.70
CA LEU A 11 -6.30 -2.51 8.00
C LEU A 11 -7.22 -3.01 9.11
N GLU A 12 -8.43 -2.47 9.20
CA GLU A 12 -9.37 -2.79 10.28
C GLU A 12 -10.07 -4.14 10.06
N SER A 13 -10.36 -4.52 8.80
CA SER A 13 -11.13 -5.73 8.47
C SER A 13 -10.29 -6.99 8.23
N TYR A 14 -8.96 -6.86 8.21
CA TYR A 14 -8.05 -7.99 7.98
C TYR A 14 -6.75 -7.86 8.77
N ALA A 15 -6.02 -6.76 8.62
CA ALA A 15 -4.69 -6.66 9.21
C ALA A 15 -4.74 -6.72 10.75
N LYS A 16 -5.72 -6.07 11.37
CA LYS A 16 -5.91 -6.02 12.82
C LYS A 16 -5.98 -7.39 13.48
N GLU A 17 -6.66 -8.34 12.84
CA GLU A 17 -6.84 -9.69 13.39
C GLU A 17 -5.77 -10.68 12.90
N LYS A 18 -5.27 -10.49 11.67
CA LYS A 18 -4.43 -11.50 10.99
C LYS A 18 -2.94 -11.18 11.03
N ARG A 19 -2.54 -9.99 11.46
CA ARG A 19 -1.14 -9.56 11.44
C ARG A 19 -0.65 -9.19 12.83
N THR A 20 0.45 -9.80 13.24
CA THR A 20 1.15 -9.49 14.50
C THR A 20 1.81 -8.11 14.49
N ASP A 21 2.15 -7.59 13.30
CA ASP A 21 2.81 -6.30 13.11
C ASP A 21 1.84 -5.12 12.90
N TYR A 22 0.54 -5.30 13.21
CA TYR A 22 -0.55 -4.37 12.89
C TYR A 22 -0.25 -2.90 13.22
N GLU A 23 0.12 -2.57 14.45
CA GLU A 23 0.35 -1.18 14.86
C GLU A 23 1.51 -0.53 14.07
N SER A 24 2.60 -1.28 13.91
CA SER A 24 3.76 -0.82 13.14
C SER A 24 3.42 -0.65 11.66
N LEU A 25 2.60 -1.54 11.11
CA LEU A 25 2.15 -1.52 9.73
C LEU A 25 1.22 -0.33 9.47
N LYS A 26 0.23 -0.12 10.34
CA LYS A 26 -0.69 1.02 10.30
C LYS A 26 0.08 2.33 10.33
N SER A 27 1.06 2.45 11.23
CA SER A 27 1.94 3.63 11.30
C SER A 27 2.72 3.84 10.00
N ARG A 28 3.33 2.80 9.43
CA ARG A 28 4.08 2.88 8.16
C ARG A 28 3.19 3.29 6.98
N ILE A 29 2.02 2.67 6.83
CA ILE A 29 1.05 3.03 5.77
C ILE A 29 0.59 4.48 5.93
N ASN A 30 0.25 4.89 7.15
CA ASN A 30 -0.17 6.26 7.44
C ASN A 30 0.91 7.27 7.05
N LYS A 31 2.15 7.01 7.47
CA LYS A 31 3.28 7.91 7.27
C LYS A 31 3.71 8.03 5.80
N HIS A 32 3.71 6.92 5.05
CA HIS A 32 4.34 6.88 3.73
C HIS A 32 3.36 6.86 2.56
N ILE A 33 2.11 6.42 2.76
CA ILE A 33 1.13 6.30 1.68
C ILE A 33 -0.02 7.28 1.90
N ILE A 34 -0.71 7.18 3.04
CA ILE A 34 -1.92 7.98 3.29
C ILE A 34 -1.58 9.47 3.38
N SER A 35 -0.44 9.84 3.95
CA SER A 35 0.01 11.23 4.03
C SER A 35 0.22 11.89 2.66
N GLN A 36 0.48 11.11 1.61
CA GLN A 36 0.84 11.62 0.27
C GLN A 36 -0.32 11.49 -0.71
N ILE A 37 -0.92 10.30 -0.78
CA ILE A 37 -1.91 9.95 -1.80
C ILE A 37 -3.25 9.55 -1.17
N GLY A 38 -3.38 9.59 0.16
CA GLY A 38 -4.56 9.11 0.88
C GLY A 38 -5.85 9.84 0.53
N ALA A 39 -5.77 11.14 0.21
CA ALA A 39 -6.92 11.96 -0.16
C ALA A 39 -7.36 11.75 -1.63
N LEU A 40 -6.50 11.18 -2.48
CA LEU A 40 -6.84 10.97 -3.88
C LEU A 40 -7.96 9.93 -4.02
N PRO A 41 -8.95 10.15 -4.90
CA PRO A 41 -9.87 9.10 -5.31
C PRO A 41 -9.09 7.89 -5.84
N LEU A 42 -9.43 6.68 -5.40
CA LEU A 42 -8.68 5.48 -5.77
C LEU A 42 -8.66 5.28 -7.30
N GLU A 43 -9.75 5.62 -7.98
CA GLU A 43 -9.89 5.57 -9.44
C GLU A 43 -8.95 6.55 -10.19
N LYS A 44 -8.56 7.66 -9.54
CA LYS A 44 -7.63 8.66 -10.08
C LYS A 44 -6.19 8.45 -9.61
N CYS A 45 -5.97 7.49 -8.72
CA CYS A 45 -4.65 7.19 -8.17
C CYS A 45 -3.87 6.26 -9.10
N GLU A 46 -3.24 6.84 -10.10
CA GLU A 46 -2.37 6.16 -11.07
C GLU A 46 -1.07 5.62 -10.45
N LEU A 47 -0.41 4.70 -11.17
CA LEU A 47 0.83 4.04 -10.75
C LEU A 47 1.93 5.03 -10.35
N ARG A 48 2.09 6.14 -11.09
CA ARG A 48 3.10 7.18 -10.78
C ARG A 48 2.99 7.75 -9.35
N HIS A 49 1.78 7.85 -8.81
CA HIS A 49 1.56 8.37 -7.46
C HIS A 49 2.08 7.38 -6.41
N TRP A 50 1.86 6.08 -6.64
CA TRP A 50 2.38 5.01 -5.79
C TRP A 50 3.91 4.92 -5.88
N LEU A 51 4.47 4.97 -7.09
CA LEU A 51 5.91 4.95 -7.31
C LEU A 51 6.60 6.10 -6.59
N ALA A 52 6.07 7.32 -6.67
CA ALA A 52 6.63 8.46 -5.94
C ALA A 52 6.75 8.21 -4.43
N CYS A 53 5.75 7.56 -3.83
CA CYS A 53 5.78 7.18 -2.41
C CYS A 53 6.88 6.13 -2.13
N PHE A 54 6.94 5.08 -2.95
CA PHE A 54 7.89 3.99 -2.77
C PHE A 54 9.33 4.43 -3.02
N ASP A 55 9.59 5.20 -4.08
CA ASP A 55 10.90 5.72 -4.44
C ASP A 55 11.45 6.64 -3.34
N GLN A 56 10.60 7.48 -2.75
CA GLN A 56 11.02 8.34 -1.64
C GLN A 56 11.47 7.51 -0.43
N MET A 57 10.76 6.43 -0.11
CA MET A 57 11.15 5.52 0.97
C MET A 57 12.38 4.70 0.60
N ALA A 58 12.51 4.26 -0.65
CA ALA A 58 13.60 3.43 -1.13
C ALA A 58 14.97 4.11 -1.00
N LYS A 59 15.01 5.45 -1.08
CA LYS A 59 16.22 6.25 -0.82
C LYS A 59 16.84 5.99 0.55
N ARG A 60 16.04 5.62 1.56
CA ARG A 60 16.50 5.38 2.94
C ARG A 60 16.38 3.91 3.35
N SER A 61 15.33 3.24 2.90
CA SER A 61 15.04 1.85 3.23
C SER A 61 14.41 1.12 2.04
N PRO A 62 15.22 0.63 1.09
CA PRO A 62 14.74 -0.07 -0.11
C PRO A 62 14.05 -1.39 0.22
N VAL A 63 14.40 -2.03 1.34
CA VAL A 63 13.71 -3.24 1.82
C VAL A 63 12.31 -2.90 2.32
N SER A 64 12.16 -1.80 3.08
CA SER A 64 10.84 -1.34 3.52
C SER A 64 9.95 -0.89 2.35
N ALA A 65 10.54 -0.33 1.29
CA ALA A 65 9.81 -0.02 0.05
C ALA A 65 9.23 -1.26 -0.62
N GLY A 66 10.07 -2.29 -0.81
CA GLY A 66 9.61 -3.58 -1.32
C GLY A 66 8.50 -4.20 -0.46
N PHE A 67 8.67 -4.19 0.85
CA PHE A 67 7.66 -4.68 1.80
C PHE A 67 6.33 -3.92 1.69
N LEU A 68 6.37 -2.59 1.65
CA LEU A 68 5.16 -1.78 1.62
C LEU A 68 4.40 -1.92 0.29
N LEU A 69 5.11 -2.08 -0.84
CA LEU A 69 4.46 -2.43 -2.10
C LEU A 69 3.64 -3.71 -1.98
N GLN A 70 4.21 -4.77 -1.40
CA GLN A 70 3.50 -6.05 -1.23
C GLN A 70 2.27 -5.92 -0.32
N VAL A 71 2.38 -5.13 0.76
CA VAL A 71 1.28 -4.80 1.65
C VAL A 71 0.16 -4.07 0.90
N CYS A 72 0.49 -3.02 0.14
CA CYS A 72 -0.50 -2.27 -0.65
C CYS A 72 -1.17 -3.16 -1.71
N LYS A 73 -0.42 -4.02 -2.39
CA LYS A 73 -0.98 -5.03 -3.30
C LYS A 73 -1.99 -5.94 -2.59
N GLN A 74 -1.64 -6.45 -1.41
CA GLN A 74 -2.54 -7.30 -0.62
C GLN A 74 -3.81 -6.56 -0.23
N ALA A 75 -3.69 -5.29 0.20
CA ALA A 75 -4.82 -4.46 0.57
C ALA A 75 -5.78 -4.20 -0.60
N LEU A 76 -5.26 -3.80 -1.75
CA LEU A 76 -6.07 -3.54 -2.95
C LEU A 76 -6.74 -4.84 -3.46
N LYS A 77 -6.01 -5.96 -3.46
CA LYS A 77 -6.56 -7.27 -3.81
C LYS A 77 -7.69 -7.70 -2.86
N TYR A 78 -7.54 -7.45 -1.56
CA TYR A 78 -8.56 -7.74 -0.56
C TYR A 78 -9.82 -6.91 -0.78
N CYS A 79 -9.66 -5.61 -1.03
CA CYS A 79 -10.77 -4.69 -1.34
C CYS A 79 -11.52 -5.14 -2.60
N ARG A 80 -10.77 -5.49 -3.66
CA ARG A 80 -11.30 -5.94 -4.96
C ARG A 80 -12.12 -7.22 -4.83
N LYS A 81 -11.60 -8.22 -4.10
CA LYS A 81 -12.31 -9.49 -3.85
C LYS A 81 -13.66 -9.30 -3.15
N ARG A 82 -13.81 -8.23 -2.36
CA ARG A 82 -15.05 -7.91 -1.63
C ARG A 82 -15.92 -6.88 -2.34
N ARG A 83 -15.54 -6.46 -3.56
CA ARG A 83 -16.21 -5.39 -4.32
C ARG A 83 -16.33 -4.09 -3.51
N TYR A 84 -15.45 -3.89 -2.52
CA TYR A 84 -15.42 -2.66 -1.73
C TYR A 84 -14.81 -1.56 -2.59
N ALA A 85 -13.57 -1.78 -3.07
CA ALA A 85 -12.87 -0.87 -3.96
C ALA A 85 -12.18 -1.65 -5.09
N ILE A 86 -12.17 -1.12 -6.30
CA ILE A 86 -11.55 -1.77 -7.47
C ILE A 86 -10.32 -0.97 -7.88
N SER A 87 -9.15 -1.61 -7.81
CA SER A 87 -7.90 -1.12 -8.40
C SER A 87 -7.00 -2.30 -8.71
N ASN A 88 -6.37 -2.26 -9.89
CA ASN A 88 -5.36 -3.23 -10.35
C ASN A 88 -4.00 -2.55 -10.55
N VAL A 89 -3.85 -1.29 -10.12
CA VAL A 89 -2.71 -0.43 -10.48
C VAL A 89 -1.35 -0.96 -10.04
N LEU A 90 -1.32 -1.86 -9.04
CA LEU A 90 -0.10 -2.47 -8.51
C LEU A 90 0.05 -3.95 -8.89
N ASP A 91 -0.86 -4.53 -9.68
CA ASP A 91 -0.92 -5.98 -9.91
C ASP A 91 0.34 -6.52 -10.59
N ASP A 92 0.89 -5.77 -11.55
CA ASP A 92 2.09 -6.17 -12.32
C ASP A 92 3.41 -5.80 -11.63
N MET A 93 3.36 -4.96 -10.58
CA MET A 93 4.54 -4.48 -9.88
C MET A 93 5.23 -5.57 -9.05
N VAL A 94 6.55 -5.69 -9.17
CA VAL A 94 7.37 -6.58 -8.33
C VAL A 94 8.28 -5.78 -7.39
N VAL A 95 8.79 -6.43 -6.36
CA VAL A 95 9.68 -5.77 -5.36
C VAL A 95 10.90 -5.13 -6.01
N GLY A 96 11.42 -5.72 -7.09
CA GLY A 96 12.57 -5.20 -7.82
C GLY A 96 12.32 -3.85 -8.51
N ASP A 97 11.06 -3.49 -8.77
CA ASP A 97 10.72 -2.24 -9.46
C ASP A 97 10.79 -1.01 -8.54
N VAL A 98 10.73 -1.23 -7.22
CA VAL A 98 10.62 -0.15 -6.21
C VAL A 98 11.68 -0.23 -5.11
N GLY A 99 12.42 -1.33 -5.03
CA GLY A 99 13.31 -1.56 -3.90
C GLY A 99 14.12 -2.84 -4.02
N LYS A 100 14.49 -3.39 -2.87
CA LYS A 100 15.25 -4.64 -2.78
C LYS A 100 14.45 -5.66 -1.99
N LYS A 101 14.51 -6.93 -2.37
CA LYS A 101 13.98 -8.02 -1.55
C LYS A 101 14.74 -8.06 -0.23
N GLN A 102 14.03 -8.36 0.87
CA GLN A 102 14.67 -8.71 2.13
C GLN A 102 15.54 -9.95 1.88
N LYS A 103 16.84 -9.85 2.19
CA LYS A 103 17.76 -10.98 2.14
C LYS A 103 17.48 -11.94 3.28
#